data_AF-A0A1Y2I3X4-F1
#
_entry.id   AF-A0A1Y2I3X4-F1
#
_cell.length_a   1.000
_cell.length_b   1.000
_cell.length_c   1.000
_cell.angle_alpha   90.00
_cell.angle_beta   90.00
_cell.angle_gamma   90.00
#
_symmetry.space_group_name_H-M   'P 1'
#
loop_
_entity.id
_entity.type
_entity.pdbx_description
1 polymer ?
#
loop_
_entity_poly.entity_id
_entity_poly.type
_entity_poly.pdbx_seq_one_letter_code
_entity_poly.pdbx_strand_id
1 'polypeptide(L)'
;MADRNYRTTNEKYWCKYCKMFVTDNKISKQQHESNPAHKRNMDKFVALLARQEKEKRKEEADAQRALREIERAAQESYQRDLVDAGMDPAEAAVKAAMAHGLSSASTASSSTKKVPPVAAGTKPKPAPAPASDDSAANQAVDEPDTSVGAPGDWQVVEETVIEDEK
;
A
#
# COMPACT_ATOMS: atom_id res chain seq x y z
N MET A 1 -38.30 -45.00 -35.98
CA MET A 1 -36.88 -44.95 -35.59
C MET A 1 -36.61 -43.60 -34.93
N ALA A 2 -35.58 -43.54 -34.08
CA ALA A 2 -35.33 -42.51 -33.09
C ALA A 2 -34.91 -41.14 -33.66
N ASP A 3 -35.58 -40.07 -33.22
CA ASP A 3 -35.05 -38.71 -33.24
C ASP A 3 -35.42 -38.02 -31.93
N ARG A 4 -34.60 -38.25 -30.89
CA ARG A 4 -34.65 -37.49 -29.64
C ARG A 4 -33.43 -36.58 -29.57
N ASN A 5 -33.67 -35.31 -29.91
CA ASN A 5 -33.01 -34.09 -29.43
C ASN A 5 -31.48 -34.02 -29.49
N TYR A 6 -30.98 -33.33 -30.51
CA TYR A 6 -29.55 -33.09 -30.77
C TYR A 6 -29.02 -31.73 -30.26
N ARG A 7 -29.70 -31.02 -29.36
CA ARG A 7 -29.20 -29.72 -28.88
C ARG A 7 -28.66 -29.78 -27.46
N THR A 8 -27.53 -30.44 -27.29
CA THR A 8 -26.69 -30.29 -26.10
C THR A 8 -25.68 -29.18 -26.39
N THR A 9 -26.00 -27.95 -26.00
CA THR A 9 -24.99 -26.89 -25.96
C THR A 9 -23.97 -27.28 -24.89
N ASN A 10 -22.76 -27.65 -25.32
CA ASN A 10 -21.66 -27.94 -24.39
C ASN A 10 -21.22 -26.62 -23.77
N GLU A 11 -21.77 -26.31 -22.60
CA GLU A 11 -21.33 -25.16 -21.81
C GLU A 11 -19.85 -25.37 -21.43
N LYS A 12 -19.06 -24.31 -21.61
CA LYS A 12 -17.63 -24.29 -21.29
C LYS A 12 -17.41 -23.23 -20.24
N TYR A 13 -16.65 -23.54 -19.20
CA TYR A 13 -16.25 -22.59 -18.17
C TYR A 13 -14.78 -22.21 -18.32
N TRP A 14 -14.43 -21.00 -17.90
CA TRP A 14 -13.05 -20.53 -17.87
C TRP A 14 -12.38 -20.91 -16.56
N CYS A 15 -11.24 -21.61 -16.62
CA CYS A 15 -10.45 -21.91 -15.44
C CYS A 15 -9.48 -20.75 -15.13
N LYS A 16 -9.62 -20.13 -13.95
CA LYS A 16 -8.78 -19.01 -13.50
C LYS A 16 -7.29 -19.36 -13.39
N TYR A 17 -6.97 -20.57 -12.93
CA TYR A 17 -5.59 -21.00 -12.69
C TYR A 17 -4.89 -21.49 -13.96
N CYS A 18 -5.62 -22.15 -14.86
CA CYS A 18 -5.07 -22.69 -16.12
C CYS A 18 -5.22 -21.74 -17.31
N LYS A 19 -6.02 -20.67 -17.19
CA LYS A 19 -6.30 -19.71 -18.27
C LYS A 19 -6.76 -20.39 -19.56
N MET A 20 -7.69 -21.33 -19.43
CA MET A 20 -8.24 -22.06 -20.58
C MET A 20 -9.72 -22.40 -20.36
N PHE A 21 -10.45 -22.57 -21.46
CA PHE A 21 -11.83 -23.03 -21.44
C PHE A 21 -11.89 -24.55 -21.29
N VAL A 22 -12.69 -25.02 -20.34
CA VAL A 22 -12.92 -26.43 -20.02
C VAL A 22 -14.40 -26.73 -20.23
N THR A 23 -14.73 -27.92 -20.72
CA THR A 23 -16.14 -28.34 -20.87
C THR A 23 -16.77 -28.64 -19.51
N ASP A 24 -17.97 -28.13 -19.25
CA ASP A 24 -18.67 -28.28 -17.97
C ASP A 24 -19.43 -29.61 -17.83
N ASN A 25 -18.77 -30.70 -18.24
CA ASN A 25 -19.24 -32.05 -17.92
C ASN A 25 -18.69 -32.43 -16.54
N LYS A 26 -19.50 -33.02 -15.65
CA LYS A 26 -19.08 -33.40 -14.28
C LYS A 26 -17.76 -34.16 -14.25
N ILE A 27 -17.59 -35.14 -15.14
CA ILE A 27 -16.37 -35.95 -15.26
C ILE A 27 -15.21 -35.12 -15.79
N SER A 28 -15.45 -34.28 -16.81
CA SER A 28 -14.42 -33.43 -17.40
C SER A 28 -13.90 -32.40 -16.40
N LYS A 29 -14.78 -31.79 -15.60
CA LYS A 29 -14.43 -30.86 -14.53
C LYS A 29 -13.56 -31.53 -13.47
N GLN A 30 -13.96 -32.72 -12.99
CA GLN A 30 -13.15 -33.47 -12.04
C GLN A 30 -11.79 -33.89 -12.61
N GLN A 31 -11.73 -34.32 -13.87
CA GLN A 31 -10.47 -34.65 -14.55
C GLN A 31 -9.56 -33.41 -14.71
N HIS A 32 -10.14 -32.24 -15.00
CA HIS A 32 -9.40 -30.99 -15.06
C HIS A 32 -8.84 -30.58 -13.69
N GLU A 33 -9.65 -30.64 -12.63
CA GLU A 33 -9.25 -30.27 -11.26
C GLU A 33 -8.24 -31.26 -10.65
N SER A 34 -8.35 -32.54 -11.00
CA SER A 34 -7.41 -33.58 -10.58
C SER A 34 -6.08 -33.55 -11.33
N ASN A 35 -6.01 -32.88 -12.48
CA ASN A 35 -4.81 -32.81 -13.30
C ASN A 35 -3.65 -32.17 -12.49
N PRO A 36 -2.45 -32.78 -12.47
CA PRO A 36 -1.30 -32.22 -11.77
C PRO A 36 -0.91 -30.81 -12.23
N ALA A 37 -1.15 -30.46 -13.50
CA ALA A 37 -0.91 -29.11 -14.00
C ALA A 37 -1.83 -28.07 -13.34
N HIS A 38 -3.11 -28.40 -13.14
CA HIS A 38 -4.08 -27.53 -12.47
C HIS A 38 -3.66 -27.28 -11.03
N LYS A 39 -3.35 -28.34 -10.28
CA LYS A 39 -2.89 -28.26 -8.88
C LYS A 39 -1.63 -27.41 -8.75
N ARG A 40 -0.61 -27.63 -9.59
CA ARG A 40 0.63 -26.83 -9.59
C ARG A 40 0.38 -25.35 -9.85
N ASN A 41 -0.55 -25.00 -10.74
CA ASN A 41 -0.87 -23.60 -11.01
C ASN A 41 -1.68 -22.96 -9.86
N MET A 42 -2.56 -23.73 -9.21
CA MET A 42 -3.26 -23.31 -8.00
C MET A 42 -2.26 -23.04 -6.86
N ASP A 43 -1.32 -23.96 -6.62
CA ASP A 43 -0.30 -23.81 -5.57
C ASP A 43 0.59 -22.58 -5.82
N LYS A 44 0.99 -22.35 -7.08
CA LYS A 44 1.70 -21.13 -7.48
C LYS A 44 0.87 -19.88 -7.20
N PHE A 45 -0.42 -19.89 -7.50
CA PHE A 45 -1.29 -18.75 -7.23
C PHE A 45 -1.40 -18.46 -5.73
N VAL A 46 -1.53 -19.49 -4.89
CA VAL A 46 -1.52 -19.34 -3.42
C VAL A 46 -0.18 -18.79 -2.93
N ALA A 47 0.93 -19.32 -3.43
CA ALA A 47 2.26 -18.84 -3.08
C ALA A 47 2.50 -17.38 -3.52
N LEU A 48 1.98 -16.99 -4.69
CA LEU A 48 2.04 -15.61 -5.18
C LEU A 48 1.26 -14.66 -4.26
N LEU A 49 0.05 -15.04 -3.83
CA LEU A 49 -0.72 -14.22 -2.88
C LEU A 49 0.03 -14.05 -1.56
N ALA A 50 0.54 -15.14 -0.99
CA ALA A 50 1.30 -15.08 0.26
C ALA A 50 2.57 -14.20 0.14
N ARG A 51 3.25 -14.26 -1.03
CA ARG A 51 4.40 -13.40 -1.32
C ARG A 51 3.99 -11.93 -1.41
N GLN A 52 2.91 -11.63 -2.14
CA GLN A 52 2.39 -10.27 -2.28
C GLN A 52 1.97 -9.68 -0.93
N GLU A 53 1.32 -10.45 -0.07
CA GLU A 53 0.96 -10.01 1.29
C GLU A 53 2.19 -9.70 2.14
N LYS A 54 3.24 -10.52 2.03
CA LYS A 54 4.51 -10.29 2.74
C LYS A 54 5.21 -9.02 2.24
N GLU A 55 5.25 -8.81 0.93
CA GLU A 55 5.85 -7.61 0.31
C GLU A 55 5.07 -6.36 0.72
N LYS A 56 3.74 -6.37 0.62
CA LYS A 56 2.89 -5.26 1.07
C LYS A 56 3.07 -4.93 2.55
N ARG A 57 3.13 -5.93 3.43
CA ARG A 57 3.38 -5.70 4.86
C ARG A 57 4.74 -5.04 5.12
N LYS A 58 5.76 -5.39 4.34
CA LYS A 58 7.09 -4.77 4.43
C LYS A 58 7.03 -3.33 3.95
N GLU A 59 6.42 -3.09 2.78
CA GLU A 59 6.24 -1.74 2.22
C GLU A 59 5.45 -0.84 3.17
N GLU A 60 4.38 -1.34 3.79
CA GLU A 60 3.60 -0.61 4.79
C GLU A 60 4.43 -0.29 6.05
N ALA A 61 5.29 -1.21 6.50
CA ALA A 61 6.17 -0.98 7.64
C ALA A 61 7.25 0.07 7.33
N ASP A 62 7.82 0.03 6.12
CA ASP A 62 8.82 0.99 5.65
C ASP A 62 8.17 2.37 5.44
N ALA A 63 6.97 2.42 4.86
CA ALA A 63 6.18 3.64 4.71
C ALA A 63 5.79 4.24 6.07
N GLN A 64 5.35 3.43 7.04
CA GLN A 64 5.08 3.91 8.39
C GLN A 64 6.33 4.46 9.08
N ARG A 65 7.50 3.87 8.83
CA ARG A 65 8.77 4.39 9.36
C ARG A 65 9.11 5.75 8.74
N ALA A 66 8.97 5.87 7.42
CA ALA A 66 9.19 7.14 6.72
C ALA A 66 8.22 8.22 7.19
N LEU A 67 6.94 7.89 7.36
CA LEU A 67 5.94 8.83 7.88
C LEU A 67 6.28 9.31 9.30
N ARG A 68 6.74 8.42 10.19
CA ARG A 68 7.18 8.82 11.54
C ARG A 68 8.38 9.75 11.53
N GLU A 69 9.32 9.52 10.62
CA GLU A 69 10.49 10.40 10.46
C GLU A 69 10.08 11.78 9.96
N ILE A 70 9.21 11.82 8.94
CA ILE A 70 8.64 13.06 8.41
C ILE A 70 7.87 13.80 9.51
N GLU A 71 7.04 13.09 10.28
CA GLU A 71 6.26 13.68 11.36
C GLU A 71 7.17 14.27 12.45
N ARG A 72 8.24 13.57 12.83
CA ARG A 72 9.23 14.09 13.76
C ARG A 72 9.90 15.36 13.21
N ALA A 73 10.41 15.31 11.99
CA ALA A 73 11.08 16.46 11.37
C ALA A 73 10.14 17.67 11.23
N ALA A 74 8.86 17.43 10.88
CA ALA A 74 7.85 18.47 10.81
C ALA A 74 7.51 19.07 12.18
N GLN A 75 7.46 18.25 13.24
CA GLN A 75 7.27 18.75 14.61
C GLN A 75 8.46 19.58 15.07
N GLU A 76 9.69 19.14 14.78
CA GLU A 76 10.91 19.88 15.10
C GLU A 76 10.98 21.21 14.35
N SER A 77 10.68 21.23 13.05
CA SER A 77 10.65 22.48 12.28
C SER A 77 9.58 23.43 12.79
N TYR A 78 8.37 22.92 13.06
CA TYR A 78 7.29 23.71 13.62
C TYR A 78 7.70 24.34 14.96
N GLN A 79 8.34 23.58 15.85
CA GLN A 79 8.83 24.13 17.12
C GLN A 79 9.87 25.23 16.92
N ARG A 80 10.79 25.08 15.96
CA ARG A 80 11.76 26.13 15.64
C ARG A 80 11.08 27.41 15.15
N ASP A 81 10.10 27.27 14.26
CA ASP A 81 9.35 28.41 13.72
C ASP A 81 8.59 29.16 14.84
N LEU A 82 8.07 28.44 15.84
CA LEU A 82 7.45 29.07 17.01
C LEU A 82 8.43 29.92 17.83
N VAL A 83 9.63 29.40 18.04
CA VAL A 83 10.69 30.10 18.78
C VAL A 83 11.15 31.34 18.01
N ASP A 84 11.38 31.21 16.69
CA ASP A 84 11.82 32.32 15.84
C ASP A 84 10.74 33.40 15.69
N ALA A 85 9.46 33.01 15.68
CA ALA A 85 8.34 33.96 15.66
C ALA A 85 8.08 34.65 17.02
N GLY A 86 8.75 34.22 18.09
CA GLY A 86 8.52 34.74 19.45
C GLY A 86 7.07 34.55 19.93
N MET A 87 6.34 33.60 19.34
CA MET A 87 4.94 33.33 19.65
C MET A 87 4.82 32.28 20.74
N ASP A 88 4.03 32.58 21.77
CA ASP A 88 3.67 31.58 22.78
C ASP A 88 3.01 30.38 22.10
N PRO A 89 3.41 29.13 22.42
CA PRO A 89 2.94 27.94 21.73
C PRO A 89 1.41 27.74 21.83
N ALA A 90 0.79 28.30 22.87
CA ALA A 90 -0.66 28.33 23.04
C ALA A 90 -1.34 29.28 22.04
N GLU A 91 -0.77 30.46 21.77
CA GLU A 91 -1.33 31.42 20.81
C GLU A 91 -1.15 30.92 19.36
N ALA A 92 0.00 30.30 19.07
CA ALA A 92 0.26 29.73 17.76
C ALA A 92 -0.65 28.53 17.45
N ALA A 93 -0.96 27.69 18.43
CA ALA A 93 -1.94 26.61 18.27
C ALA A 93 -3.35 27.14 17.96
N VAL A 94 -3.77 28.23 18.59
CA VAL A 94 -5.07 28.88 18.33
C VAL A 94 -5.09 29.51 16.93
N LYS A 95 -4.01 30.19 16.51
CA LYS A 95 -3.88 30.74 15.15
C LYS A 95 -3.85 29.65 14.08
N ALA A 96 -3.12 28.56 14.30
CA ALA A 96 -3.11 27.42 13.38
C ALA A 96 -4.50 26.77 13.27
N ALA A 97 -5.21 26.59 14.39
CA ALA A 97 -6.58 26.07 14.40
C ALA A 97 -7.57 26.99 13.65
N MET A 98 -7.41 28.31 13.79
CA MET A 98 -8.21 29.31 13.06
C MET A 98 -7.88 29.37 11.56
N ALA A 99 -6.59 29.26 11.19
CA ALA A 99 -6.14 29.30 9.79
C ALA A 99 -6.54 28.05 9.00
N HIS A 100 -6.55 26.88 9.64
CA HIS A 100 -6.95 25.64 8.98
C HIS A 100 -8.46 25.36 9.03
N GLY A 101 -9.25 26.19 9.73
CA GLY A 101 -10.71 26.05 9.75
C GLY A 101 -11.22 24.74 10.38
N LEU A 102 -10.40 24.05 11.18
CA LEU A 102 -10.82 22.87 11.92
C LEU A 102 -11.41 23.29 13.26
N SER A 103 -12.74 23.33 13.33
CA SER A 103 -13.45 23.42 14.61
C SER A 103 -13.07 22.22 15.48
N SER A 104 -12.52 22.50 16.66
CA SER A 104 -12.06 21.51 17.62
C SER A 104 -13.17 20.52 17.99
N ALA A 105 -12.94 19.23 17.74
CA ALA A 105 -13.63 18.15 18.41
C ALA A 105 -12.59 17.14 18.91
N SER A 106 -12.02 17.44 20.07
CA SER A 106 -11.16 16.53 20.82
C SER A 106 -11.88 16.13 22.11
N THR A 107 -12.26 14.87 22.24
CA THR A 107 -11.98 14.08 23.46
C THR A 107 -12.04 12.60 23.12
N ALA A 108 -10.89 11.94 23.24
CA ALA A 108 -10.82 10.51 23.46
C ALA A 108 -11.58 10.16 24.76
N SER A 109 -12.42 9.12 24.72
CA SER A 109 -12.88 8.41 25.90
C SER A 109 -12.50 6.94 25.75
N SER A 110 -11.52 6.53 26.53
CA SER A 110 -11.13 5.16 26.76
C SER A 110 -12.24 4.43 27.51
N SER A 111 -12.80 3.39 26.89
CA SER A 111 -13.69 2.43 27.57
C SER A 111 -13.31 1.01 27.14
N THR A 112 -12.29 0.49 27.80
CA THR A 112 -11.85 -0.90 27.75
C THR A 112 -12.87 -1.79 28.47
N LYS A 113 -13.70 -2.52 27.70
CA LYS A 113 -14.39 -3.71 28.20
C LYS A 113 -13.39 -4.88 28.27
N LYS A 114 -13.24 -5.42 29.47
CA LYS A 114 -12.48 -6.63 29.84
C LYS A 114 -12.88 -7.85 28.99
N VAL A 115 -11.89 -8.65 28.61
CA VAL A 115 -12.03 -10.07 28.23
C VAL A 115 -10.90 -10.86 28.91
N PRO A 116 -11.16 -12.04 29.54
CA PRO A 116 -10.21 -12.73 30.42
C PRO A 116 -9.04 -13.46 29.71
N PRO A 117 -7.97 -13.81 30.45
CA PRO A 117 -6.75 -14.39 29.89
C PRO A 117 -6.86 -15.91 29.69
N VAL A 118 -6.43 -16.39 28.50
CA VAL A 118 -6.07 -17.79 28.28
C VAL A 118 -4.55 -17.92 28.20
N ALA A 119 -4.04 -18.88 28.96
CA ALA A 119 -2.63 -19.11 29.24
C ALA A 119 -1.92 -19.97 28.17
N ALA A 120 -0.60 -19.93 28.29
CA ALA A 120 0.41 -20.92 27.87
C ALA A 120 0.98 -20.84 26.44
N GLY A 121 2.31 -20.66 26.35
CA GLY A 121 3.06 -20.97 25.14
C GLY A 121 4.40 -20.26 24.94
N THR A 122 5.39 -20.53 25.81
CA THR A 122 6.82 -20.70 25.47
C THR A 122 7.62 -19.55 24.83
N LYS A 123 8.56 -18.99 25.61
CA LYS A 123 9.65 -18.10 25.18
C LYS A 123 10.68 -18.84 24.31
N PRO A 124 11.25 -18.18 23.28
CA PRO A 124 12.62 -18.44 22.83
C PRO A 124 13.58 -17.28 23.17
N LYS A 125 14.80 -17.69 23.49
CA LYS A 125 16.00 -16.96 23.93
C LYS A 125 16.56 -16.00 22.85
N PRO A 126 17.14 -14.84 23.23
CA PRO A 126 17.81 -13.94 22.28
C PRO A 126 19.19 -14.48 21.86
N ALA A 127 19.47 -14.44 20.55
CA ALA A 127 20.78 -14.71 19.98
C ALA A 127 21.57 -13.39 19.78
N PRO A 128 22.91 -13.42 19.91
CA PRO A 128 23.76 -12.24 20.00
C PRO A 128 24.00 -11.52 18.66
N ALA A 129 24.27 -10.22 18.76
CA ALA A 129 24.61 -9.31 17.68
C ALA A 129 25.88 -9.72 16.92
N PRO A 130 25.96 -9.54 15.58
CA PRO A 130 27.22 -9.53 14.88
C PRO A 130 27.93 -8.18 15.02
N ALA A 131 29.24 -8.29 15.26
CA ALA A 131 30.19 -7.20 15.46
C ALA A 131 30.25 -6.23 14.28
N SER A 132 30.42 -4.94 14.60
CA SER A 132 30.82 -3.87 13.70
C SER A 132 32.30 -4.03 13.32
N ASP A 133 32.57 -4.21 12.04
CA ASP A 133 33.91 -4.03 11.45
C ASP A 133 33.96 -2.60 10.88
N ASP A 134 34.76 -1.75 11.51
CA ASP A 134 34.98 -0.36 11.15
C ASP A 134 36.34 -0.30 10.45
N SER A 135 36.33 -0.33 9.11
CA SER A 135 37.49 0.04 8.30
C SER A 135 37.14 0.33 6.84
N ALA A 136 37.40 1.60 6.49
CA ALA A 136 37.80 2.10 5.16
C ALA A 136 36.74 2.16 4.04
N ALA A 137 36.25 3.36 3.75
CA ALA A 137 36.79 4.18 2.65
C ALA A 137 35.96 5.46 2.47
N ASN A 138 36.63 6.60 2.57
CA ASN A 138 36.10 7.90 2.15
C ASN A 138 35.65 7.82 0.68
N GLN A 139 34.34 7.97 0.44
CA GLN A 139 33.84 8.36 -0.88
C GLN A 139 33.42 9.82 -0.81
N ALA A 140 34.07 10.61 -1.65
CA ALA A 140 33.77 12.01 -1.86
C ALA A 140 32.29 12.16 -2.21
N VAL A 141 31.66 13.14 -1.57
CA VAL A 141 30.33 13.62 -1.93
C VAL A 141 30.42 14.21 -3.34
N ASP A 142 29.78 13.55 -4.30
CA ASP A 142 29.51 14.10 -5.61
C ASP A 142 28.57 15.30 -5.42
N GLU A 143 28.95 16.47 -5.94
CA GLU A 143 28.09 17.65 -5.95
C GLU A 143 26.76 17.35 -6.68
N PRO A 144 25.62 17.85 -6.19
CA PRO A 144 24.39 17.75 -6.97
C PRO A 144 24.51 18.63 -8.22
N ASP A 145 24.56 18.00 -9.40
CA ASP A 145 24.45 18.66 -10.70
C ASP A 145 23.14 19.46 -10.75
N THR A 146 23.26 20.78 -10.69
CA THR A 146 22.14 21.73 -10.73
C THR A 146 21.69 22.05 -12.16
N SER A 147 22.07 21.24 -13.16
CA SER A 147 21.65 21.43 -14.56
C SER A 147 20.22 20.97 -14.89
N VAL A 148 19.36 20.78 -13.87
CA VAL A 148 17.94 20.51 -14.11
C VAL A 148 17.32 21.78 -14.70
N GLY A 149 16.98 21.71 -15.99
CA GLY A 149 16.45 22.82 -16.78
C GLY A 149 15.28 23.52 -16.09
N ALA A 150 15.31 24.85 -16.12
CA ALA A 150 14.23 25.69 -15.59
C ALA A 150 12.89 25.27 -16.21
N PRO A 151 11.84 24.99 -15.42
CA PRO A 151 10.52 24.71 -15.96
C PRO A 151 10.04 25.97 -16.71
N GLY A 152 9.68 25.79 -17.98
CA GLY A 152 9.12 26.86 -18.79
C GLY A 152 7.76 27.34 -18.25
N ASP A 153 7.46 28.62 -18.48
CA ASP A 153 6.19 29.23 -18.07
C ASP A 153 5.00 28.48 -18.69
N TRP A 154 4.07 28.05 -17.83
CA TRP A 154 2.81 27.46 -18.24
C TRP A 154 1.92 28.56 -18.82
N GLN A 155 1.68 28.51 -20.14
CA GLN A 155 0.74 29.41 -20.79
C GLN A 155 -0.70 28.90 -20.63
N VAL A 156 -1.58 29.75 -20.12
CA VAL A 156 -3.02 29.52 -20.10
C VAL A 156 -3.57 29.84 -21.48
N VAL A 157 -4.06 28.82 -22.18
CA VAL A 157 -4.77 28.99 -23.45
C VAL A 157 -6.25 29.21 -23.15
N GLU A 158 -6.76 30.40 -23.44
CA GLU A 158 -8.20 30.67 -23.41
C GLU A 158 -8.84 30.05 -24.65
N GLU A 159 -9.73 29.08 -24.44
CA GLU A 159 -10.52 28.44 -25.49
C GLU A 159 -11.65 29.40 -25.90
N THR A 160 -11.50 30.05 -27.05
CA THR A 160 -12.59 30.82 -27.65
C THR A 160 -13.59 29.84 -28.26
N VAL A 161 -14.75 29.69 -27.61
CA VAL A 161 -15.93 29.00 -28.16
C VAL A 161 -16.35 29.75 -29.41
N ILE A 162 -16.20 29.12 -30.57
CA ILE A 162 -16.73 29.63 -31.84
C ILE A 162 -18.24 29.39 -31.78
N GLU A 163 -19.01 30.46 -31.61
CA GLU A 163 -20.46 30.41 -31.79
C GLU A 163 -20.76 30.24 -33.29
N ASP A 164 -21.23 29.04 -33.66
CA ASP A 164 -21.78 28.75 -34.99
C ASP A 164 -23.02 29.62 -35.24
N GLU A 165 -22.90 30.64 -36.08
CA GLU A 165 -24.03 31.43 -36.56
C GLU A 165 -24.49 30.96 -37.95
N LYS A 166 -25.67 30.31 -37.95
CA LYS A 166 -26.74 30.25 -38.98
C LYS A 166 -26.56 29.44 -40.27
#